data_AF-A0A1B6KDN6-F1
#
_entry.id   AF-A0A1B6KDN6-F1
#
_cell.length_a   1.000
_cell.length_b   1.000
_cell.length_c   1.000
_cell.angle_alpha   90.00
_cell.angle_beta   90.00
_cell.angle_gamma   90.00
#
_symmetry.space_group_name_H-M   'P 1'
#
loop_
_entity.id
_entity.type
_entity.pdbx_description
1 polymer ?
#
loop_
_entity_poly.entity_id
_entity_poly.type
_entity_poly.pdbx_seq_one_letter_code
_entity_poly.pdbx_strand_id
1 'polypeptide(L)'
;DIRQQLDSAYRENIKKHNKQVTKNRYVLSKLIDCINFCGAFELALRGHREQDDSSNPGVFRGLVNFSAEFDASLKEHLDNATVFKGTSKSIQNELLDCMLAVCQDNIKQEIKTTRFLSLIADETSDISSTFQLVI
;
A
#
# COMPACT_ATOMS: atom_id res chain seq x y z
N ASP A 1 -34.23 -29.79 11.21
CA ASP A 1 -33.95 -30.24 9.83
C ASP A 1 -32.52 -29.85 9.47
N ILE A 2 -31.67 -30.83 9.16
CA ILE A 2 -30.24 -30.64 8.86
C ILE A 2 -30.05 -29.71 7.66
N ARG A 3 -30.99 -29.70 6.71
CA ARG A 3 -30.92 -28.85 5.51
C ARG A 3 -31.02 -27.36 5.85
N GLN A 4 -31.88 -27.00 6.81
CA GLN A 4 -32.02 -25.61 7.27
C GLN A 4 -30.80 -25.14 8.08
N GLN A 5 -30.18 -26.03 8.85
CA GLN A 5 -28.95 -25.72 9.58
C GLN A 5 -27.76 -25.53 8.63
N LEU A 6 -27.67 -26.30 7.54
CA LEU A 6 -26.64 -26.13 6.51
C LEU A 6 -26.77 -24.79 5.77
N ASP A 7 -27.99 -24.41 5.39
CA ASP A 7 -28.27 -23.14 4.68
C ASP A 7 -27.99 -21.92 5.58
N SER A 8 -28.37 -21.98 6.85
CA SER A 8 -28.09 -20.90 7.81
C SER A 8 -26.59 -20.74 8.09
N ALA A 9 -25.85 -21.84 8.30
CA ALA A 9 -24.40 -21.81 8.47
C ALA A 9 -23.68 -21.26 7.24
N TYR A 10 -24.13 -21.66 6.03
CA TYR A 10 -23.59 -21.15 4.77
C TYR A 10 -23.76 -19.63 4.65
N ARG A 11 -24.97 -19.11 4.91
CA ARG A 11 -25.25 -17.67 4.89
C ARG A 11 -24.44 -16.90 5.92
N GLU A 12 -24.26 -17.47 7.11
CA GLU A 12 -23.44 -16.85 8.17
C GLU A 12 -21.97 -16.76 7.75
N ASN A 13 -21.43 -17.81 7.10
CA ASN A 13 -20.05 -17.81 6.59
C ASN A 13 -19.84 -16.75 5.51
N ILE A 14 -20.78 -16.59 4.57
CA ILE A 14 -20.71 -15.50 3.58
C ILE A 14 -20.69 -14.13 4.27
N LYS A 15 -21.56 -13.94 5.27
CA LYS A 15 -21.63 -12.68 6.01
C LYS A 15 -20.32 -12.38 6.75
N LYS A 16 -19.72 -13.38 7.40
CA LYS A 16 -18.41 -13.26 8.06
C LYS A 16 -17.31 -12.94 7.07
N HIS A 17 -17.27 -13.64 5.93
CA HIS A 17 -16.29 -13.40 4.87
C HIS A 17 -16.38 -11.97 4.34
N ASN A 18 -17.58 -11.50 3.98
CA ASN A 18 -17.78 -10.13 3.48
C ASN A 18 -17.37 -9.08 4.50
N LYS A 19 -17.67 -9.29 5.79
CA LYS A 19 -17.22 -8.40 6.87
C LYS A 19 -15.68 -8.34 6.94
N GLN A 20 -15.00 -9.47 6.79
CA GLN A 20 -13.54 -9.52 6.77
C GLN A 20 -12.97 -8.81 5.54
N VAL A 21 -13.58 -9.00 4.36
CA VAL A 21 -13.18 -8.28 3.13
C VAL A 21 -13.30 -6.77 3.33
N THR A 22 -14.41 -6.29 3.89
CA THR A 22 -14.58 -4.85 4.19
C THR A 22 -13.51 -4.35 5.16
N LYS A 23 -13.23 -5.09 6.24
CA LYS A 23 -12.17 -4.72 7.20
C LYS A 23 -10.79 -4.67 6.55
N ASN A 24 -10.45 -5.67 5.73
CA ASN A 24 -9.17 -5.72 5.03
C ASN A 24 -9.03 -4.57 4.02
N ARG A 25 -10.08 -4.24 3.27
CA ARG A 25 -10.08 -3.09 2.35
C ARG A 25 -9.88 -1.77 3.08
N TYR A 26 -10.51 -1.61 4.25
CA TYR A 26 -10.32 -0.43 5.09
C TYR A 26 -8.87 -0.28 5.54
N VAL A 27 -8.28 -1.35 6.09
CA VAL A 27 -6.86 -1.36 6.49
C VAL A 27 -5.95 -1.05 5.30
N LEU A 28 -6.21 -1.67 4.14
CA LEU A 28 -5.44 -1.43 2.92
C LEU A 28 -5.45 0.05 2.53
N SER A 29 -6.63 0.70 2.62
CA SER A 29 -6.75 2.14 2.38
C SER A 29 -5.85 2.94 3.32
N LYS A 30 -5.79 2.61 4.59
CA LYS A 30 -4.91 3.30 5.56
C LYS A 30 -3.43 3.10 5.29
N LEU A 31 -3.05 1.92 4.83
CA LEU A 31 -1.67 1.66 4.43
C LEU A 31 -1.29 2.44 3.16
N ILE A 32 -2.21 2.53 2.18
CA ILE A 32 -2.04 3.36 0.99
C ILE A 32 -1.91 4.83 1.36
N ASP A 33 -2.73 5.34 2.31
CA ASP A 33 -2.61 6.72 2.81
C ASP A 33 -1.21 6.98 3.41
N CYS A 34 -0.66 6.02 4.16
CA CYS A 34 0.69 6.12 4.71
C CYS A 34 1.79 6.10 3.63
N ILE A 35 1.64 5.27 2.58
CA ILE A 35 2.56 5.25 1.44
C ILE A 35 2.51 6.58 0.69
N ASN A 36 1.30 7.09 0.41
CA ASN A 36 1.08 8.38 -0.24
C ASN A 36 1.72 9.52 0.56
N PHE A 37 1.55 9.53 1.88
CA PHE A 37 2.21 10.51 2.74
C PHE A 37 3.73 10.43 2.59
N CYS A 38 4.31 9.24 2.67
CA CYS A 38 5.76 9.10 2.51
C CYS A 38 6.23 9.61 1.13
N GLY A 39 5.53 9.28 0.06
CA GLY A 39 5.84 9.77 -1.29
C GLY A 39 5.72 11.29 -1.42
N ALA A 40 4.66 11.88 -0.87
CA ALA A 40 4.40 13.32 -0.96
C ALA A 40 5.45 14.17 -0.21
N PHE A 41 6.06 13.61 0.83
CA PHE A 41 7.08 14.27 1.65
C PHE A 41 8.50 13.75 1.41
N GLU A 42 8.72 12.99 0.32
CA GLU A 42 10.02 12.40 -0.04
C GLU A 42 10.66 11.56 1.08
N LEU A 43 9.82 10.92 1.90
CA LEU A 43 10.24 10.12 3.03
C LEU A 43 10.55 8.69 2.59
N ALA A 44 11.62 8.13 3.15
CA ALA A 44 11.99 6.75 2.92
C ALA A 44 10.91 5.80 3.47
N LEU A 45 10.37 4.94 2.61
CA LEU A 45 9.47 3.84 3.02
C LEU A 45 10.20 2.75 3.81
N ARG A 46 11.53 2.66 3.66
CA ARG A 46 12.36 1.58 4.21
C ARG A 46 13.25 2.11 5.34
N GLY A 47 13.30 1.36 6.44
CA GLY A 47 14.27 1.56 7.51
C GLY A 47 15.53 0.71 7.31
N HIS A 48 16.65 1.12 7.91
CA HIS A 48 17.87 0.30 7.94
C HIS A 48 17.66 -1.01 8.73
N ARG A 49 16.87 -0.95 9.82
CA ARG A 49 16.45 -2.11 10.62
C ARG A 49 14.95 -2.01 10.91
N GLU A 50 14.16 -2.92 10.34
CA GLU A 50 12.69 -2.94 10.49
C GLU A 50 12.22 -4.07 11.41
N GLN A 51 13.11 -4.63 12.22
CA GLN A 51 12.73 -5.65 13.21
C GLN A 51 11.89 -5.01 14.33
N ASP A 52 11.05 -5.81 14.97
CA ASP A 52 10.09 -5.31 15.97
C ASP A 52 10.79 -4.79 17.25
N ASP A 53 12.04 -5.17 17.48
CA ASP A 53 12.91 -4.68 18.56
C ASP A 53 13.73 -3.43 18.17
N SER A 54 13.58 -2.94 16.92
CA SER A 54 14.30 -1.77 16.45
C SER A 54 13.77 -0.50 17.11
N SER A 55 14.66 0.29 17.70
CA SER A 55 14.34 1.64 18.19
C SER A 55 14.00 2.62 17.06
N ASN A 56 14.36 2.30 15.82
CA ASN A 56 14.02 3.06 14.63
C ASN A 56 13.52 2.11 13.54
N PRO A 57 12.24 1.70 13.57
CA PRO A 57 11.67 0.73 12.63
C PRO A 57 11.46 1.29 11.21
N GLY A 58 11.84 2.55 10.95
CA GLY A 58 11.62 3.25 9.69
C GLY A 58 10.34 4.09 9.69
N VAL A 59 10.32 5.12 8.83
CA VAL A 59 9.26 6.15 8.80
C VAL A 59 7.89 5.55 8.52
N PHE A 60 7.78 4.66 7.52
CA PHE A 60 6.51 4.04 7.17
C PHE A 60 5.88 3.26 8.34
N ARG A 61 6.65 2.40 9.02
CA ARG A 61 6.16 1.65 10.20
C ARG A 61 5.78 2.59 11.34
N GLY A 62 6.59 3.62 11.59
CA GLY A 62 6.27 4.65 12.58
C GLY A 62 4.96 5.36 12.28
N LEU A 63 4.72 5.73 11.02
CA LEU A 63 3.50 6.40 10.58
C LEU A 63 2.25 5.51 10.68
N VAL A 64 2.37 4.22 10.33
CA VAL A 64 1.27 3.25 10.49
C VAL A 64 0.92 3.07 11.96
N ASN A 65 1.93 2.94 12.83
CA ASN A 65 1.72 2.81 14.28
C ASN A 65 1.09 4.09 14.86
N PHE A 66 1.58 5.27 14.48
CA PHE A 66 1.01 6.55 14.88
C PHE A 66 -0.45 6.69 14.42
N SER A 67 -0.75 6.31 13.17
CA SER A 67 -2.12 6.32 12.65
C SER A 67 -3.05 5.40 13.45
N ALA A 68 -2.53 4.26 13.93
CA ALA A 68 -3.28 3.33 14.76
C ALA A 68 -3.60 3.87 16.17
N GLU A 69 -2.90 4.89 16.67
CA GLU A 69 -3.25 5.55 17.94
C GLU A 69 -4.63 6.24 17.86
N PHE A 70 -5.04 6.65 16.66
CA PHE A 70 -6.30 7.36 16.41
C PHE A 70 -7.33 6.51 15.65
N ASP A 71 -6.96 5.33 15.16
CA ASP A 71 -7.81 4.43 14.39
C ASP A 71 -7.90 3.07 15.08
N ALA A 72 -8.98 2.87 15.85
CA ALA A 72 -9.22 1.63 16.57
C ALA A 72 -9.34 0.41 15.65
N SER A 73 -9.83 0.57 14.42
CA SER A 73 -9.97 -0.55 13.48
C SER A 73 -8.61 -0.97 12.92
N LEU A 74 -7.75 0.00 12.61
CA LEU A 74 -6.37 -0.25 12.22
C LEU A 74 -5.58 -0.86 13.38
N LYS A 75 -5.73 -0.33 14.60
CA LYS A 75 -5.08 -0.86 15.81
C LYS A 75 -5.46 -2.32 16.08
N GLU A 76 -6.76 -2.61 16.08
CA GLU A 76 -7.26 -3.97 16.25
C GLU A 76 -6.71 -4.92 15.17
N HIS A 77 -6.57 -4.44 13.93
CA HIS A 77 -5.96 -5.24 12.87
C HIS A 77 -4.48 -5.50 13.11
N LEU A 78 -3.68 -4.49 13.42
CA LEU A 78 -2.23 -4.64 13.64
C LEU A 78 -1.92 -5.59 14.81
N ASP A 79 -2.74 -5.57 15.85
CA ASP A 79 -2.57 -6.40 17.05
C ASP A 79 -2.99 -7.86 16.81
N ASN A 80 -4.06 -8.10 16.05
CA ASN A 80 -4.65 -9.43 15.92
C ASN A 80 -4.33 -10.15 14.60
N ALA A 81 -3.84 -9.45 13.58
CA ALA A 81 -3.61 -10.05 12.28
C ALA A 81 -2.41 -11.00 12.28
N THR A 82 -2.66 -12.25 11.87
CA THR A 82 -1.65 -13.31 11.80
C THR A 82 -1.09 -13.51 10.40
N VAL A 83 -1.93 -13.35 9.36
CA VAL A 83 -1.56 -13.60 7.96
C VAL A 83 -1.19 -12.32 7.22
N PHE A 84 -1.98 -11.27 7.39
CA PHE A 84 -1.80 -10.00 6.69
C PHE A 84 -1.76 -8.87 7.71
N LYS A 85 -0.57 -8.39 8.05
CA LYS A 85 -0.40 -7.12 8.81
C LYS A 85 -0.28 -5.90 7.89
N GLY A 86 0.06 -6.15 6.62
CA GLY A 86 0.25 -5.13 5.59
C GLY A 86 1.49 -4.23 5.75
N THR A 87 2.31 -4.44 6.79
CA THR A 87 3.52 -3.65 7.06
C THR A 87 4.81 -4.26 6.52
N SER A 88 4.75 -5.46 5.90
CA SER A 88 5.94 -6.12 5.35
C SER A 88 6.44 -5.45 4.08
N LYS A 89 7.74 -5.58 3.79
CA LYS A 89 8.35 -5.03 2.58
C LYS A 89 7.69 -5.54 1.30
N SER A 90 7.33 -6.83 1.26
CA SER A 90 6.68 -7.45 0.11
C SER A 90 5.31 -6.81 -0.18
N ILE A 91 4.45 -6.67 0.84
CA ILE A 91 3.14 -6.04 0.64
C ILE A 91 3.29 -4.57 0.24
N GLN A 92 4.25 -3.86 0.83
CA GLN A 92 4.51 -2.47 0.44
C GLN A 92 4.93 -2.36 -1.03
N ASN A 93 5.77 -3.28 -1.52
CA ASN A 93 6.14 -3.32 -2.95
C ASN A 93 4.93 -3.64 -3.83
N GLU A 94 4.12 -4.64 -3.47
CA GLU A 94 2.90 -4.99 -4.22
C GLU A 94 1.92 -3.80 -4.29
N LEU A 95 1.79 -3.04 -3.20
CA LEU A 95 0.98 -1.81 -3.19
C LEU A 95 1.55 -0.74 -4.12
N LEU A 96 2.87 -0.53 -4.10
CA LEU A 96 3.53 0.40 -5.01
C LEU A 96 3.34 -0.01 -6.48
N ASP A 97 3.42 -1.30 -6.79
CA ASP A 97 3.18 -1.83 -8.14
C ASP A 97 1.73 -1.59 -8.58
N CYS A 98 0.75 -1.81 -7.68
CA CYS A 98 -0.65 -1.49 -7.96
C CYS A 98 -0.87 0.02 -8.19
N MET A 99 -0.26 0.86 -7.36
CA MET A 99 -0.34 2.32 -7.51
C MET A 99 0.29 2.77 -8.82
N LEU A 100 1.47 2.23 -9.16
CA LEU A 100 2.15 2.48 -10.43
C LEU A 100 1.28 2.09 -11.62
N ALA A 101 0.63 0.92 -11.58
CA ALA A 101 -0.25 0.48 -12.66
C ALA A 101 -1.41 1.45 -12.90
N VAL A 102 -2.06 1.95 -11.82
CA VAL A 102 -3.13 2.95 -11.92
C VAL A 102 -2.61 4.27 -12.48
N CYS A 103 -1.45 4.75 -12.00
CA CYS A 103 -0.82 5.97 -12.52
C CYS A 103 -0.48 5.84 -14.01
N GLN A 104 0.12 4.72 -14.42
CA GLN A 104 0.46 4.46 -15.81
C GLN A 104 -0.78 4.41 -16.70
N ASP A 105 -1.86 3.80 -16.23
CA ASP A 105 -3.10 3.74 -17.01
C ASP A 105 -3.73 5.12 -17.18
N ASN A 106 -3.70 5.97 -16.16
CA ASN A 106 -4.13 7.37 -16.28
C ASN A 106 -3.28 8.13 -17.30
N ILE A 107 -1.94 8.06 -17.19
CA ILE A 107 -1.01 8.70 -18.14
C ILE A 107 -1.25 8.20 -19.56
N LYS A 108 -1.45 6.89 -19.76
CA LYS A 108 -1.78 6.32 -21.09
C LYS A 108 -3.08 6.89 -21.65
N GLN A 109 -4.10 7.12 -20.82
CA GLN A 109 -5.36 7.72 -21.28
C GLN A 109 -5.17 9.20 -21.66
N GLU A 110 -4.39 9.95 -20.88
CA GLU A 110 -4.05 11.34 -21.21
C GLU A 110 -3.29 11.43 -22.55
N ILE A 111 -2.30 10.57 -22.77
CA ILE A 111 -1.55 10.49 -24.03
C ILE A 111 -2.47 10.13 -25.21
N LYS A 112 -3.44 9.22 -25.02
CA LYS A 112 -4.38 8.83 -26.09
C LYS A 112 -5.36 9.93 -26.48
N THR A 113 -5.68 10.82 -25.53
CA THR A 113 -6.71 11.86 -25.71
C THR A 113 -6.13 13.21 -26.12
N THR A 114 -4.83 13.45 -25.90
CA THR A 114 -4.17 14.67 -26.36
C THR A 114 -3.94 14.69 -27.86
N ARG A 115 -3.97 15.90 -28.46
CA ARG A 115 -3.67 16.12 -29.88
C ARG A 115 -2.18 16.19 -30.17
N PHE A 116 -1.40 16.65 -29.20
CA PHE A 116 0.03 16.89 -29.34
C PHE A 116 0.75 16.41 -28.06
N LEU A 117 1.98 15.92 -28.24
CA LEU A 117 2.87 15.50 -27.16
C LEU A 117 4.21 16.21 -27.34
N SER A 118 4.80 16.64 -26.24
CA SER A 118 6.20 17.09 -26.19
C SER A 118 6.96 16.14 -25.26
N LEU A 119 8.18 15.80 -25.65
CA LEU A 119 9.09 14.96 -24.86
C LEU A 119 10.34 15.81 -24.56
N ILE A 120 10.72 15.86 -23.29
CA ILE A 120 11.92 16.55 -22.83
C ILE A 120 12.84 15.49 -22.25
N ALA A 121 14.00 15.28 -22.85
CA ALA A 121 15.01 14.39 -22.32
C ALA A 121 16.08 15.22 -21.60
N ASP A 122 16.41 14.85 -20.38
CA ASP A 122 17.50 15.42 -19.57
C ASP A 122 18.59 14.38 -19.35
N GLU A 123 19.85 14.80 -19.50
CA GLU A 123 21.02 13.96 -19.36
C GLU A 123 21.91 14.52 -18.25
N THR A 124 22.19 13.70 -17.24
CA THR A 124 23.14 14.04 -16.19
C THR A 124 24.28 13.01 -16.17
N SER A 125 25.52 13.49 -16.06
CA SER A 125 26.70 12.64 -15.92
C SER A 125 27.10 12.61 -14.45
N ASP A 126 27.13 11.42 -13.86
CA ASP A 126 27.62 11.28 -12.49
C ASP A 126 29.16 11.32 -12.41
N ILE A 127 29.70 11.36 -11.19
CA ILE A 127 31.16 11.39 -10.94
C ILE A 127 31.89 10.13 -11.44
N SER A 128 31.15 9.06 -11.77
CA SER A 128 31.68 7.82 -12.32
C SER A 128 31.67 7.81 -13.86
N SER A 129 31.30 8.94 -14.49
CA SER A 129 31.09 9.08 -15.92
C SER A 129 30.00 8.14 -16.47
N THR A 130 29.04 7.74 -15.63
CA THR A 130 27.88 6.98 -16.05
C THR A 130 26.78 7.97 -16.43
N PHE A 131 26.26 7.82 -17.65
CA PHE A 131 25.15 8.63 -18.15
C PHE A 131 23.84 8.17 -17.51
N GLN A 132 23.09 9.10 -16.93
CA GLN A 132 21.74 8.88 -16.46
C GLN A 132 20.81 9.73 -17.34
N LEU A 133 20.02 9.05 -18.17
CA LEU A 133 19.04 9.66 -19.04
C LEU A 133 17.65 9.58 -18.38
N VAL A 134 16.98 10.72 -18.28
CA VAL A 134 15.58 10.81 -17.89
C VAL A 134 14.80 11.37 -19.08
N ILE A 135 13.73 10.67 -19.49
CA ILE A 135 12.84 11.04 -20.61
C ILE A 135 11.46 11.38 -20.04
#